data_AF-A0A947JZC8-F1
#
_entry.id   AF-A0A947JZC8-F1
#
_cell.length_a   1.000
_cell.length_b   1.000
_cell.length_c   1.000
_cell.angle_alpha   90.00
_cell.angle_beta   90.00
_cell.angle_gamma   90.00
#
_symmetry.space_group_name_H-M   'P 1'
#
loop_
_entity.id
_entity.type
_entity.pdbx_description
1 polymer ?
#
loop_
_entity_poly.entity_id
_entity_poly.type
_entity_poly.pdbx_seq_one_letter_code
_entity_poly.pdbx_strand_id
1 'polypeptide(L)'
;MPPARCHGARVNEPNHPFRIHNFRAYWVSRLAMTLAQYAMMLIIAWQVYNIARDGGSSVAEASGQLALIGLFQFVPLFLLTPFSGLAADRFDRRNLARITVTVQFFCAAALGWLTWQQAISLEYLYTIAVVLGVVRAFNGPALSALAPNLVPRAILPNAIALSSIAWQVGMIAGPAIGGYTYAVMPALPYAIAGALFLVSFTALSTIGHVPRANSVGTTRPIAQIVDGLRYVGRNKMVLGAITLDLFAVFLAGATALFPVYARDILQVGETGLAQLA
;
A
#
# COMPACT_ATOMS: atom_id res chain seq x y z
N MET A 1 -63.58 -0.32 4.04
CA MET A 1 -62.45 -1.04 3.41
C MET A 1 -61.14 -0.43 3.89
N PRO A 2 -60.34 -1.11 4.73
CA PRO A 2 -58.99 -0.66 5.03
C PRO A 2 -58.00 -1.16 3.95
N PRO A 3 -56.93 -0.41 3.63
CA PRO A 3 -55.99 -0.79 2.59
C PRO A 3 -55.07 -1.95 3.03
N ALA A 4 -54.87 -2.89 2.12
CA ALA A 4 -53.98 -4.03 2.26
C ALA A 4 -52.54 -3.56 2.49
N ARG A 5 -51.95 -3.92 3.63
CA ARG A 5 -50.52 -3.78 3.89
C ARG A 5 -49.79 -4.82 3.04
N CYS A 6 -49.16 -4.40 1.96
CA CYS A 6 -48.20 -5.21 1.22
C CYS A 6 -47.06 -5.60 2.17
N HIS A 7 -47.03 -6.87 2.55
CA HIS A 7 -45.92 -7.49 3.26
C HIS A 7 -44.74 -7.58 2.29
N GLY A 8 -43.95 -6.50 2.21
CA GLY A 8 -42.67 -6.52 1.51
C GLY A 8 -41.79 -7.57 2.18
N ALA A 9 -41.49 -8.64 1.45
CA ALA A 9 -40.53 -9.65 1.88
C ALA A 9 -39.26 -8.92 2.33
N ARG A 10 -38.89 -9.05 3.61
CA ARG A 10 -37.57 -8.64 4.09
C ARG A 10 -36.57 -9.52 3.35
N VAL A 11 -36.08 -9.06 2.22
CA VAL A 11 -34.84 -9.57 1.64
C VAL A 11 -33.85 -9.48 2.79
N ASN A 12 -33.32 -10.63 3.23
CA ASN A 12 -32.33 -10.70 4.29
C ASN A 12 -31.10 -9.92 3.83
N GLU A 13 -31.11 -8.59 4.02
CA GLU A 13 -29.95 -7.78 3.74
C GLU A 13 -28.83 -8.31 4.64
N PRO A 14 -27.64 -8.60 4.07
CA PRO A 14 -26.56 -9.16 4.86
C PRO A 14 -26.19 -8.17 5.98
N ASN A 15 -26.51 -8.51 7.22
CA ASN A 15 -26.22 -7.69 8.40
C ASN A 15 -24.70 -7.51 8.68
N HIS A 16 -23.83 -8.24 8.00
CA HIS A 16 -22.39 -8.20 8.22
C HIS A 16 -21.59 -8.28 6.90
N PRO A 17 -20.56 -7.43 6.70
CA PRO A 17 -19.76 -7.42 5.47
C PRO A 17 -19.17 -8.78 5.06
N PHE A 18 -18.67 -9.59 6.00
CA PHE A 18 -18.10 -10.92 5.68
C PHE A 18 -19.09 -11.97 5.12
N ARG A 19 -20.40 -11.73 5.21
CA ARG A 19 -21.39 -12.58 4.54
C ARG A 19 -21.36 -12.40 3.01
N ILE A 20 -20.81 -11.29 2.52
CA ILE A 20 -20.67 -10.99 1.11
C ILE A 20 -19.34 -11.55 0.61
N HIS A 21 -19.39 -12.47 -0.37
CA HIS A 21 -18.19 -13.10 -0.95
C HIS A 21 -17.20 -12.06 -1.47
N ASN A 22 -17.67 -11.08 -2.24
CA ASN A 22 -16.82 -10.04 -2.83
C ASN A 22 -16.10 -9.22 -1.76
N PHE A 23 -16.77 -8.89 -0.65
CA PHE A 23 -16.13 -8.16 0.45
C PHE A 23 -15.07 -9.01 1.15
N ARG A 24 -15.34 -10.29 1.40
CA ARG A 24 -14.36 -11.20 2.00
C ARG A 24 -13.11 -11.36 1.12
N ALA A 25 -13.30 -11.51 -0.18
CA ALA A 25 -12.21 -11.57 -1.15
C ALA A 25 -11.40 -10.26 -1.19
N TYR A 26 -12.07 -9.11 -1.19
CA TYR A 26 -11.43 -7.80 -1.06
C TYR A 26 -10.62 -7.68 0.23
N TRP A 27 -11.19 -8.08 1.36
CA TRP A 27 -10.55 -7.96 2.66
C TRP A 27 -9.30 -8.83 2.77
N VAL A 28 -9.37 -10.08 2.29
CA VAL A 28 -8.21 -10.99 2.23
C VAL A 28 -7.13 -10.41 1.32
N SER A 29 -7.50 -9.90 0.14
CA SER A 29 -6.55 -9.25 -0.75
C SER A 29 -5.87 -8.05 -0.09
N ARG A 30 -6.64 -7.19 0.55
CA ARG A 30 -6.13 -6.00 1.21
C ARG A 30 -5.16 -6.36 2.33
N LEU A 31 -5.51 -7.31 3.20
CA LEU A 31 -4.66 -7.75 4.28
C LEU A 31 -3.36 -8.41 3.77
N ALA A 32 -3.46 -9.36 2.84
CA ALA A 32 -2.29 -10.06 2.32
C ALA A 32 -1.32 -9.09 1.63
N MET A 33 -1.86 -8.16 0.82
CA MET A 33 -1.06 -7.14 0.16
C MET A 33 -0.41 -6.18 1.16
N THR A 34 -1.12 -5.72 2.19
CA THR A 34 -0.54 -4.79 3.17
C THR A 34 0.56 -5.47 3.98
N LEU A 35 0.36 -6.70 4.44
CA LEU A 35 1.40 -7.50 5.11
C LEU A 35 2.67 -7.60 4.24
N ALA A 36 2.52 -8.02 2.97
CA ALA A 36 3.63 -8.16 2.04
C ALA A 36 4.37 -6.84 1.79
N GLN A 37 3.61 -5.75 1.58
CA GLN A 37 4.17 -4.44 1.27
C GLN A 37 5.00 -3.89 2.43
N TYR A 38 4.50 -3.98 3.68
CA TYR A 38 5.23 -3.49 4.84
C TYR A 38 6.40 -4.40 5.23
N ALA A 39 6.29 -5.72 5.05
CA ALA A 39 7.42 -6.63 5.20
C ALA A 39 8.56 -6.29 4.24
N MET A 40 8.25 -6.10 2.95
CA MET A 40 9.26 -5.71 1.95
C MET A 40 9.85 -4.33 2.24
N MET A 41 9.03 -3.35 2.65
CA MET A 41 9.49 -2.00 2.93
C MET A 41 10.56 -1.98 4.03
N LEU A 42 10.37 -2.75 5.11
CA LEU A 42 11.36 -2.89 6.17
C LEU A 42 12.68 -3.49 5.65
N ILE A 43 12.59 -4.59 4.90
CA ILE A 43 13.78 -5.32 4.44
C ILE A 43 14.55 -4.56 3.37
N ILE A 44 13.87 -3.85 2.47
CA ILE A 44 14.53 -2.95 1.51
C ILE A 44 15.34 -1.89 2.26
N ALA A 45 14.77 -1.27 3.30
CA ALA A 45 15.51 -0.30 4.11
C ALA A 45 16.71 -0.96 4.81
N TRP A 46 16.53 -2.12 5.42
CA TRP A 46 17.62 -2.86 6.06
C TRP A 46 18.77 -3.20 5.10
N GLN A 47 18.45 -3.72 3.90
CA GLN A 47 19.44 -4.06 2.90
C GLN A 47 20.18 -2.82 2.36
N VAL A 48 19.47 -1.72 2.10
CA VAL A 48 20.11 -0.47 1.64
C VAL A 48 21.10 0.03 2.68
N TYR A 49 20.70 0.05 3.95
CA TYR A 49 21.61 0.47 5.02
C TYR A 49 22.83 -0.44 5.10
N ASN A 50 22.61 -1.75 5.03
CA ASN A 50 23.70 -2.70 5.19
C ASN A 50 24.70 -2.68 4.05
N ILE A 51 24.21 -2.69 2.80
CA ILE A 51 25.07 -2.63 1.62
C ILE A 51 25.89 -1.34 1.62
N ALA A 52 25.30 -0.21 2.00
CA ALA A 52 26.02 1.07 2.09
C ALA A 52 27.13 1.02 3.16
N ARG A 53 26.81 0.52 4.37
CA ARG A 53 27.78 0.39 5.46
C ARG A 53 28.90 -0.61 5.13
N ASP A 54 28.57 -1.73 4.49
CA ASP A 54 29.53 -2.76 4.08
C ASP A 54 30.42 -2.27 2.93
N GLY A 55 29.92 -1.38 2.07
CA GLY A 55 30.67 -0.66 1.03
C GLY A 55 31.59 0.45 1.56
N GLY A 56 31.71 0.62 2.88
CA GLY A 56 32.61 1.59 3.52
C GLY A 56 32.00 2.97 3.77
N SER A 57 30.70 3.18 3.49
CA SER A 57 30.04 4.45 3.81
C SER A 57 29.94 4.67 5.32
N SER A 58 30.13 5.92 5.74
CA SER A 58 29.89 6.35 7.12
C SER A 58 28.41 6.20 7.50
N VAL A 59 28.09 6.24 8.81
CA VAL A 59 26.71 6.19 9.31
C VAL A 59 25.84 7.29 8.68
N ALA A 60 26.40 8.50 8.50
CA ALA A 60 25.70 9.63 7.90
C ALA A 60 25.37 9.38 6.42
N GLU A 61 26.32 8.88 5.64
CA GLU A 61 26.13 8.58 4.22
C GLU A 61 25.15 7.43 4.00
N ALA A 62 25.26 6.35 4.78
CA ALA A 62 24.33 5.21 4.74
C ALA A 62 22.90 5.60 5.15
N SER A 63 22.76 6.47 6.16
CA SER A 63 21.45 7.04 6.52
C SER A 63 20.90 7.95 5.42
N GLY A 64 21.77 8.66 4.70
CA GLY A 64 21.43 9.40 3.50
C GLY A 64 20.85 8.50 2.39
N GLN A 65 21.38 7.29 2.20
CA GLN A 65 20.83 6.31 1.26
C GLN A 65 19.39 5.88 1.63
N LEU A 66 19.09 5.74 2.93
CA LEU A 66 17.72 5.47 3.40
C LEU A 66 16.76 6.62 3.06
N ALA A 67 17.21 7.87 3.24
CA ALA A 67 16.44 9.04 2.84
C ALA A 67 16.17 9.07 1.33
N LEU A 68 17.14 8.64 0.51
CA LEU A 68 16.97 8.49 -0.94
C LEU A 68 15.93 7.43 -1.31
N ILE A 69 15.87 6.29 -0.62
CA ILE A 69 14.78 5.30 -0.81
C ILE A 69 13.43 5.94 -0.56
N GLY A 70 13.28 6.68 0.55
CA GLY A 70 12.05 7.40 0.86
C GLY A 70 11.67 8.39 -0.24
N LEU A 71 12.64 9.17 -0.73
CA LEU A 71 12.45 10.13 -1.81
C LEU A 71 12.03 9.44 -3.12
N PHE A 72 12.69 8.35 -3.51
CA PHE A 72 12.37 7.59 -4.71
C PHE A 72 11.01 6.89 -4.65
N GLN A 73 10.48 6.59 -3.47
CA GLN A 73 9.09 6.15 -3.33
C GLN A 73 8.11 7.32 -3.36
N PHE A 74 8.46 8.46 -2.74
CA PHE A 74 7.58 9.61 -2.57
C PHE A 74 7.41 10.44 -3.85
N VAL A 75 8.49 10.72 -4.59
CA VAL A 75 8.43 11.54 -5.82
C VAL A 75 7.44 10.98 -6.86
N PRO A 76 7.52 9.71 -7.28
CA PRO A 76 6.56 9.16 -8.24
C PRO A 76 5.14 9.12 -7.66
N LEU A 77 4.98 8.80 -6.37
CA LEU A 77 3.69 8.86 -5.68
C LEU A 77 3.07 10.26 -5.82
N PHE A 78 3.81 11.30 -5.43
CA PHE A 78 3.37 12.69 -5.44
C PHE A 78 3.02 13.17 -6.85
N LEU A 79 3.89 12.91 -7.82
CA LEU A 79 3.69 13.33 -9.22
C LEU A 79 2.52 12.60 -9.90
N LEU A 80 2.31 11.33 -9.58
CA LEU A 80 1.26 10.50 -10.21
C LEU A 80 -0.08 10.55 -9.47
N THR A 81 -0.13 11.02 -8.22
CA THR A 81 -1.38 11.11 -7.44
C THR A 81 -2.50 11.86 -8.18
N PRO A 82 -2.28 13.03 -8.82
CA PRO A 82 -3.33 13.71 -9.59
C PRO A 82 -3.89 12.87 -10.74
N PHE A 83 -3.03 12.08 -11.40
CA PHE A 83 -3.41 11.22 -12.53
C PHE A 83 -4.06 9.91 -12.07
N SER A 84 -3.70 9.42 -10.88
CA SER A 84 -4.20 8.16 -10.33
C SER A 84 -5.71 8.16 -10.11
N GLY A 85 -6.30 9.30 -9.75
CA GLY A 85 -7.76 9.47 -9.62
C GLY A 85 -8.48 9.32 -10.96
N LEU A 86 -7.97 10.00 -12.00
CA LEU A 86 -8.51 9.85 -13.37
C LEU A 86 -8.38 8.40 -13.88
N ALA A 87 -7.27 7.74 -13.57
CA ALA A 87 -7.08 6.35 -13.91
C ALA A 87 -8.10 5.45 -13.18
N ALA A 88 -8.37 5.68 -11.89
CA ALA A 88 -9.36 4.91 -11.12
C ALA A 88 -10.81 5.13 -11.56
N ASP A 89 -11.10 6.23 -12.26
CA ASP A 89 -12.41 6.53 -12.83
C ASP A 89 -12.59 5.96 -14.24
N ARG A 90 -11.51 5.86 -15.03
CA ARG A 90 -11.55 5.35 -16.42
C ARG A 90 -11.31 3.85 -16.52
N PHE A 91 -10.39 3.32 -15.73
CA PHE A 91 -10.07 1.89 -15.72
C PHE A 91 -10.99 1.14 -14.77
N ASP A 92 -11.22 -0.15 -15.07
CA ASP A 92 -11.85 -1.04 -14.10
C ASP A 92 -10.95 -1.12 -12.86
N ARG A 93 -11.47 -0.65 -11.72
CA ARG A 93 -10.77 -0.57 -10.43
C ARG A 93 -10.21 -1.93 -10.00
N ARG A 94 -10.89 -3.03 -10.35
CA ARG A 94 -10.42 -4.39 -10.08
C ARG A 94 -9.21 -4.73 -10.93
N ASN A 95 -9.20 -4.36 -12.20
CA ASN A 95 -8.05 -4.58 -13.08
C ASN A 95 -6.87 -3.71 -12.68
N LEU A 96 -7.11 -2.45 -12.27
CA LEU A 96 -6.06 -1.58 -11.75
C LEU A 96 -5.40 -2.19 -10.49
N ALA A 97 -6.21 -2.67 -9.54
CA ALA A 97 -5.71 -3.34 -8.33
C ALA A 97 -4.94 -4.64 -8.64
N ARG A 98 -5.36 -5.40 -9.66
CA ARG A 98 -4.61 -6.58 -10.10
C ARG A 98 -3.27 -6.22 -10.69
N ILE A 99 -3.22 -5.22 -11.57
CA ILE A 99 -1.97 -4.77 -12.20
C ILE A 99 -0.98 -4.33 -11.13
N THR A 100 -1.42 -3.54 -10.15
CA THR A 100 -0.54 -3.09 -9.05
C THR A 100 -0.02 -4.24 -8.20
N VAL A 101 -0.87 -5.24 -7.89
CA VAL A 101 -0.44 -6.44 -7.16
C VAL A 101 0.52 -7.29 -8.00
N THR A 102 0.26 -7.44 -9.30
CA THR A 102 1.15 -8.18 -10.21
C THR A 102 2.53 -7.52 -10.30
N VAL A 103 2.60 -6.19 -10.43
CA VAL A 103 3.88 -5.47 -10.44
C VAL A 103 4.62 -5.68 -9.13
N GLN A 104 3.95 -5.57 -7.97
CA GLN A 104 4.57 -5.85 -6.67
C GLN A 104 5.06 -7.28 -6.53
N PHE A 105 4.32 -8.27 -7.04
CA PHE A 105 4.75 -9.65 -7.09
C PHE A 105 6.07 -9.80 -7.85
N PHE A 106 6.20 -9.18 -9.03
CA PHE A 106 7.44 -9.21 -9.80
C PHE A 106 8.58 -8.47 -9.10
N CYS A 107 8.31 -7.36 -8.41
CA CYS A 107 9.31 -6.70 -7.56
C CYS A 107 9.81 -7.63 -6.45
N ALA A 108 8.89 -8.33 -5.76
CA ALA A 108 9.24 -9.30 -4.73
C ALA A 108 10.07 -10.46 -5.30
N ALA A 109 9.64 -11.03 -6.43
CA ALA A 109 10.36 -12.11 -7.10
C ALA A 109 11.76 -11.68 -7.54
N ALA A 110 11.90 -10.48 -8.11
CA ALA A 110 13.19 -9.93 -8.54
C ALA A 110 14.14 -9.71 -7.36
N LEU A 111 13.67 -9.07 -6.28
CA LEU A 111 14.49 -8.85 -5.08
C LEU A 111 14.84 -10.17 -4.37
N GLY A 112 13.90 -11.11 -4.29
CA GLY A 112 14.15 -12.44 -3.74
C GLY A 112 15.21 -13.20 -4.52
N TRP A 113 15.13 -13.17 -5.86
CA TRP A 113 16.10 -13.80 -6.75
C TRP A 113 17.49 -13.17 -6.68
N LEU A 114 17.57 -11.82 -6.68
CA LEU A 114 18.84 -11.10 -6.54
C LEU A 114 19.47 -11.34 -5.16
N THR A 115 18.67 -11.36 -4.10
CA THR A 115 19.13 -11.65 -2.73
C THR A 115 19.62 -13.09 -2.62
N TRP A 116 18.92 -14.05 -3.25
CA TRP A 116 19.35 -15.45 -3.27
C TRP A 116 20.71 -15.63 -3.96
N GLN A 117 20.93 -14.94 -5.08
CA GLN A 117 22.20 -14.97 -5.81
C GLN A 117 23.32 -14.14 -5.18
N GLN A 118 23.06 -13.43 -4.06
CA GLN A 118 24.00 -12.47 -3.47
C GLN A 118 24.43 -11.37 -4.46
N ALA A 119 23.57 -11.06 -5.44
CA ALA A 119 23.79 -10.06 -6.48
C ALA A 119 23.00 -8.76 -6.22
N ILE A 120 22.44 -8.62 -5.02
CA ILE A 120 21.66 -7.44 -4.63
C ILE A 120 22.58 -6.22 -4.50
N SER A 121 22.15 -5.09 -5.05
CA SER A 121 22.91 -3.83 -5.05
C SER A 121 21.98 -2.64 -4.81
N LEU A 122 22.56 -1.47 -4.51
CA LEU A 122 21.80 -0.25 -4.26
C LEU A 122 20.99 0.18 -5.50
N GLU A 123 21.51 -0.01 -6.70
CA GLU A 123 20.85 0.35 -7.96
C GLU A 123 19.54 -0.42 -8.15
N TYR A 124 19.55 -1.72 -7.84
CA TYR A 124 18.33 -2.54 -7.90
C TYR A 124 17.31 -2.11 -6.83
N LEU A 125 17.77 -1.85 -5.61
CA LEU A 125 16.90 -1.40 -4.51
C LEU A 125 16.26 -0.03 -4.82
N TYR A 126 17.01 0.90 -5.41
CA TYR A 126 16.50 2.18 -5.87
C TYR A 126 15.51 2.05 -7.02
N THR A 127 15.82 1.22 -8.00
CA THR A 127 14.92 0.97 -9.14
C THR A 127 13.59 0.41 -8.65
N ILE A 128 13.63 -0.59 -7.75
CA ILE A 128 12.43 -1.16 -7.17
C ILE A 128 11.69 -0.15 -6.29
N ALA A 129 12.39 0.70 -5.53
CA ALA A 129 11.76 1.77 -4.75
C ALA A 129 10.95 2.73 -5.62
N VAL A 130 11.48 3.14 -6.78
CA VAL A 130 10.73 3.96 -7.76
C VAL A 130 9.48 3.23 -8.24
N VAL A 131 9.61 1.97 -8.65
CA VAL A 131 8.47 1.16 -9.13
C VAL A 131 7.40 1.01 -8.04
N LEU A 132 7.80 0.74 -6.79
CA LEU A 132 6.86 0.64 -5.66
C LEU A 132 6.17 1.99 -5.39
N GLY A 133 6.88 3.11 -5.53
CA GLY A 133 6.28 4.44 -5.45
C GLY A 133 5.21 4.70 -6.52
N VAL A 134 5.47 4.29 -7.77
CA VAL A 134 4.48 4.32 -8.85
C VAL A 134 3.27 3.45 -8.50
N VAL A 135 3.50 2.22 -8.05
CA VAL A 135 2.41 1.31 -7.67
C VAL A 135 1.54 1.89 -6.56
N ARG A 136 2.15 2.46 -5.51
CA ARG A 136 1.43 3.07 -4.39
C ARG A 136 0.50 4.19 -4.85
N ALA A 137 0.88 4.96 -5.88
CA ALA A 137 0.07 6.03 -6.44
C ALA A 137 -1.30 5.52 -6.93
N PHE A 138 -1.32 4.34 -7.54
CA PHE A 138 -2.55 3.74 -8.08
C PHE A 138 -3.28 2.85 -7.08
N ASN A 139 -2.57 2.27 -6.10
CA ASN A 139 -3.14 1.32 -5.16
C ASN A 139 -4.17 1.97 -4.22
N GLY A 140 -3.88 3.18 -3.73
CA GLY A 140 -4.78 3.94 -2.85
C GLY A 140 -6.17 4.18 -3.47
N PRO A 141 -6.26 4.85 -4.63
CA PRO A 141 -7.51 5.06 -5.34
C PRO A 141 -8.24 3.76 -5.70
N ALA A 142 -7.51 2.73 -6.18
CA ALA A 142 -8.11 1.46 -6.58
C ALA A 142 -8.85 0.80 -5.39
N LEU A 143 -8.20 0.70 -4.23
CA LEU A 143 -8.77 0.03 -3.05
C LEU A 143 -9.87 0.84 -2.35
N SER A 144 -9.68 2.15 -2.21
CA SER A 144 -10.65 3.03 -1.54
C SER A 144 -11.94 3.15 -2.34
N ALA A 145 -11.86 3.01 -3.67
CA ALA A 145 -12.99 3.08 -4.56
C ALA A 145 -13.67 1.70 -4.80
N LEU A 146 -13.02 0.60 -4.43
CA LEU A 146 -13.60 -0.76 -4.46
C LEU A 146 -14.50 -1.02 -3.25
N ALA A 147 -14.03 -0.75 -2.02
CA ALA A 147 -14.77 -1.11 -0.79
C ALA A 147 -16.24 -0.63 -0.76
N PRO A 148 -16.57 0.63 -1.14
CA PRO A 148 -17.95 1.12 -1.11
C PRO A 148 -18.87 0.46 -2.14
N ASN A 149 -18.32 -0.09 -3.23
CA ASN A 149 -19.10 -0.72 -4.29
C ASN A 149 -19.40 -2.19 -4.03
N LEU A 150 -18.79 -2.79 -2.99
CA LEU A 150 -18.94 -4.22 -2.68
C LEU A 150 -20.03 -4.52 -1.65
N VAL A 151 -20.51 -3.50 -0.94
CA VAL A 151 -21.43 -3.67 0.19
C VAL A 151 -22.60 -2.68 0.12
N PRO A 152 -23.80 -3.05 0.61
CA PRO A 152 -24.90 -2.10 0.77
C PRO A 152 -24.54 -0.93 1.69
N ARG A 153 -25.15 0.24 1.44
CA ARG A 153 -24.91 1.47 2.23
C ARG A 153 -25.13 1.28 3.74
N ALA A 154 -26.09 0.44 4.12
CA ALA A 154 -26.42 0.16 5.52
C ALA A 154 -25.25 -0.45 6.33
N ILE A 155 -24.38 -1.24 5.68
CA ILE A 155 -23.23 -1.90 6.34
C ILE A 155 -21.88 -1.32 5.92
N LEU A 156 -21.88 -0.23 5.15
CA LEU A 156 -20.67 0.43 4.66
C LEU A 156 -19.74 0.91 5.78
N PRO A 157 -20.21 1.52 6.88
CA PRO A 157 -19.33 1.91 7.99
C PRO A 157 -18.56 0.72 8.57
N ASN A 158 -19.22 -0.43 8.73
CA ASN A 158 -18.59 -1.66 9.23
C ASN A 158 -17.55 -2.21 8.24
N ALA A 159 -17.83 -2.12 6.93
CA ALA A 159 -16.90 -2.53 5.89
C ALA A 159 -15.63 -1.65 5.87
N ILE A 160 -15.79 -0.33 6.04
CA ILE A 160 -14.67 0.61 6.17
C ILE A 160 -13.86 0.30 7.42
N ALA A 161 -14.50 0.10 8.57
CA ALA A 161 -13.82 -0.25 9.82
C ALA A 161 -12.98 -1.54 9.67
N LEU A 162 -13.55 -2.60 9.09
CA LEU A 162 -12.83 -3.85 8.82
C LEU A 162 -11.66 -3.67 7.85
N SER A 163 -11.82 -2.84 6.82
CA SER A 163 -10.74 -2.50 5.90
C SER A 163 -9.61 -1.73 6.59
N SER A 164 -9.94 -0.83 7.52
CA SER A 164 -8.96 -0.12 8.33
C SER A 164 -8.20 -1.09 9.25
N ILE A 165 -8.90 -2.05 9.87
CA ILE A 165 -8.26 -3.10 10.68
C ILE A 165 -7.25 -3.90 9.83
N ALA A 166 -7.61 -4.32 8.62
CA ALA A 166 -6.69 -5.03 7.74
C ALA A 166 -5.43 -4.22 7.40
N TRP A 167 -5.58 -2.91 7.22
CA TRP A 167 -4.44 -2.03 6.97
C TRP A 167 -3.54 -1.88 8.20
N GLN A 168 -4.13 -1.64 9.38
CA GLN A 168 -3.40 -1.49 10.65
C GLN A 168 -2.67 -2.78 11.04
N VAL A 169 -3.35 -3.94 10.93
CA VAL A 169 -2.72 -5.24 11.17
C VAL A 169 -1.58 -5.47 10.19
N GLY A 170 -1.76 -5.14 8.90
CA GLY A 170 -0.69 -5.26 7.90
C GLY A 170 0.52 -4.38 8.20
N MET A 171 0.27 -3.15 8.66
CA MET A 171 1.32 -2.19 9.02
C MET A 171 2.15 -2.64 10.22
N ILE A 172 1.51 -3.28 11.22
CA ILE A 172 2.19 -3.73 12.44
C ILE A 172 2.83 -5.11 12.26
N ALA A 173 2.10 -6.07 11.68
CA ALA A 173 2.59 -7.44 11.55
C ALA A 173 3.52 -7.63 10.35
N GLY A 174 3.41 -6.81 9.31
CA GLY A 174 4.25 -6.90 8.11
C GLY A 174 5.75 -6.77 8.42
N PRO A 175 6.21 -5.69 9.09
CA PRO A 175 7.62 -5.52 9.46
C PRO A 175 8.13 -6.68 10.33
N ALA A 176 7.34 -7.14 11.29
CA ALA A 176 7.68 -8.31 12.11
C ALA A 176 7.91 -9.56 11.25
N ILE A 177 6.99 -9.88 10.33
CA ILE A 177 7.17 -10.98 9.38
C ILE A 177 8.46 -10.81 8.58
N GLY A 178 8.72 -9.60 8.07
CA GLY A 178 9.92 -9.28 7.31
C GLY A 178 11.20 -9.55 8.11
N GLY A 179 11.37 -8.91 9.27
CA GLY A 179 12.60 -9.00 10.04
C GLY A 179 12.88 -10.41 10.59
N TYR A 180 11.88 -11.10 11.14
CA TYR A 180 12.08 -12.47 11.63
C TYR A 180 12.40 -13.46 10.52
N THR A 181 11.78 -13.33 9.34
CA THR A 181 12.04 -14.24 8.23
C THR A 181 13.38 -13.95 7.56
N TYR A 182 13.82 -12.68 7.57
CA TYR A 182 15.16 -12.30 7.09
C TYR A 182 16.27 -12.95 7.92
N ALA A 183 16.08 -13.04 9.24
CA ALA A 183 17.04 -13.66 10.17
C ALA A 183 17.26 -15.16 9.88
N VAL A 184 16.24 -15.86 9.38
CA VAL A 184 16.36 -17.27 8.98
C VAL A 184 17.08 -17.38 7.63
N MET A 185 16.67 -16.56 6.66
CA MET A 185 17.24 -16.56 5.32
C MET A 185 16.95 -15.22 4.62
N PRO A 186 17.96 -14.50 4.11
CA PRO A 186 17.77 -13.16 3.54
C PRO A 186 16.75 -13.07 2.40
N ALA A 187 16.59 -14.15 1.61
CA ALA A 187 15.63 -14.20 0.50
C ALA A 187 14.18 -14.53 0.92
N LEU A 188 13.98 -15.05 2.14
CA LEU A 188 12.69 -15.55 2.60
C LEU A 188 11.60 -14.48 2.75
N PRO A 189 11.87 -13.25 3.23
CA PRO A 189 10.87 -12.19 3.28
C PRO A 189 10.25 -11.90 1.92
N TYR A 190 11.08 -11.92 0.86
CA TYR A 190 10.63 -11.69 -0.51
C TYR A 190 9.82 -12.85 -1.06
N ALA A 191 10.17 -14.09 -0.73
CA ALA A 191 9.38 -15.27 -1.08
C ALA A 191 8.00 -15.25 -0.41
N ILE A 192 7.94 -14.91 0.88
CA ILE A 192 6.69 -14.78 1.64
C ILE A 192 5.84 -13.62 1.09
N ALA A 193 6.45 -12.46 0.83
CA ALA A 193 5.77 -11.33 0.21
C ALA A 193 5.21 -11.71 -1.17
N GLY A 194 5.98 -12.43 -1.99
CA GLY A 194 5.51 -12.97 -3.28
C GLY A 194 4.31 -13.89 -3.13
N ALA A 195 4.34 -14.82 -2.18
CA ALA A 195 3.22 -15.71 -1.89
C ALA A 195 1.97 -14.92 -1.44
N LEU A 196 2.14 -13.92 -0.57
CA LEU A 196 1.05 -13.05 -0.12
C LEU A 196 0.49 -12.18 -1.25
N PHE A 197 1.31 -11.66 -2.17
CA PHE A 197 0.83 -10.98 -3.36
C PHE A 197 0.06 -11.93 -4.28
N LEU A 198 0.46 -13.20 -4.40
CA LEU A 198 -0.29 -14.20 -5.15
C LEU A 198 -1.65 -14.50 -4.50
N VAL A 199 -1.70 -14.62 -3.17
CA VAL A 199 -2.97 -14.71 -2.41
C VAL A 199 -3.84 -13.48 -2.67
N SER A 200 -3.25 -12.28 -2.69
CA SER A 200 -3.99 -11.06 -3.00
C SER A 200 -4.55 -11.05 -4.42
N PHE A 201 -3.72 -11.44 -5.40
CA PHE A 201 -4.13 -11.50 -6.80
C PHE A 201 -5.25 -12.51 -7.02
N THR A 202 -5.14 -13.70 -6.42
CA THR A 202 -6.17 -14.75 -6.52
C THR A 202 -7.47 -14.32 -5.84
N ALA A 203 -7.41 -13.67 -4.68
CA ALA A 203 -8.59 -13.12 -4.01
C ALA A 203 -9.25 -12.00 -4.84
N LEU A 204 -8.49 -11.05 -5.40
CA LEU A 204 -9.04 -10.07 -6.37
C LEU A 204 -9.61 -10.75 -7.62
N SER A 205 -9.12 -11.95 -7.93
CA SER A 205 -9.60 -12.74 -9.05
C SER A 205 -10.98 -13.33 -8.83
N THR A 206 -11.36 -13.64 -7.59
CA THR A 206 -12.70 -14.17 -7.28
C THR A 206 -13.79 -13.10 -7.13
N ILE A 207 -13.42 -11.82 -6.97
CA ILE A 207 -14.40 -10.72 -6.89
C ILE A 207 -15.23 -10.67 -8.19
N GLY A 208 -16.56 -10.73 -8.11
CA GLY A 208 -17.43 -10.66 -9.29
C GLY A 208 -17.37 -9.32 -10.05
N HIS A 209 -18.16 -9.19 -11.12
CA HIS A 209 -18.30 -7.91 -11.81
C HIS A 209 -18.89 -6.86 -10.85
N VAL A 210 -18.11 -5.82 -10.55
CA VAL A 210 -18.57 -4.69 -9.77
C VAL A 210 -19.16 -3.69 -10.76
N PRO A 211 -20.44 -3.30 -10.63
CA PRO A 211 -21.04 -2.31 -11.51
C PRO A 211 -20.16 -1.06 -11.54
N ARG A 212 -19.73 -0.65 -12.74
CA ARG A 212 -19.07 0.65 -12.89
C ARG A 212 -20.07 1.69 -12.40
N ALA A 213 -19.68 2.49 -11.40
CA ALA A 213 -20.39 3.74 -11.16
C ALA A 213 -20.28 4.50 -12.49
N ASN A 214 -21.41 4.78 -13.14
CA ASN A 214 -21.46 5.44 -14.44
C ASN A 214 -20.54 6.66 -14.39
N SER A 215 -19.36 6.56 -15.00
CA SER A 215 -18.49 7.70 -15.14
C SER A 215 -19.23 8.61 -16.11
N VAL A 216 -19.86 9.67 -15.60
CA VAL A 216 -20.32 10.76 -16.44
C VAL A 216 -19.08 11.20 -17.19
N GLY A 217 -18.99 10.91 -18.48
CA GLY A 217 -17.80 11.15 -19.28
C GLY A 217 -17.42 12.61 -19.17
N THR A 218 -16.39 12.93 -18.38
CA THR A 218 -15.99 14.32 -18.21
C THR A 218 -15.22 14.72 -19.46
N THR A 219 -15.76 15.70 -20.18
CA THR A 219 -15.25 16.14 -21.48
C THR A 219 -13.85 16.77 -21.38
N ARG A 220 -13.35 17.08 -20.16
CA ARG A 220 -12.03 17.69 -19.89
C ARG A 220 -11.39 17.21 -18.57
N PRO A 221 -10.80 16.01 -18.54
CA PRO A 221 -10.21 15.42 -17.31
C PRO A 221 -9.02 16.20 -16.75
N ILE A 222 -8.15 16.70 -17.63
CA ILE A 222 -6.98 17.49 -17.23
C ILE A 222 -7.42 18.83 -16.63
N ALA A 223 -8.47 19.45 -17.18
CA ALA A 223 -9.02 20.68 -16.64
C ALA A 223 -9.55 20.49 -15.21
N GLN A 224 -10.19 19.35 -14.90
CA GLN A 224 -10.64 19.04 -13.54
C GLN A 224 -9.49 18.86 -12.55
N ILE A 225 -8.37 18.23 -12.96
CA ILE A 225 -7.17 18.17 -12.12
C ILE A 225 -6.67 19.59 -11.83
N VAL A 226 -6.54 20.43 -12.86
CA VAL A 226 -6.05 21.80 -12.72
C VAL A 226 -6.98 22.64 -11.85
N ASP A 227 -8.30 22.48 -11.99
CA ASP A 227 -9.30 23.14 -11.17
C ASP A 227 -9.22 22.69 -9.71
N GLY A 228 -8.98 21.40 -9.46
CA GLY A 228 -8.72 20.86 -8.13
C GLY A 228 -7.46 21.42 -7.49
N LEU A 229 -6.34 21.48 -8.22
CA LEU A 229 -5.09 22.09 -7.76
C LEU A 229 -5.27 23.59 -7.47
N ARG A 230 -5.98 24.31 -8.34
CA ARG A 230 -6.32 25.73 -8.15
C ARG A 230 -7.22 25.93 -6.93
N TYR A 231 -8.16 25.02 -6.67
CA TYR A 231 -9.00 25.04 -5.48
C TYR A 231 -8.18 24.86 -4.20
N VAL A 232 -7.27 23.87 -4.17
CA VAL A 232 -6.37 23.65 -3.03
C VAL A 232 -5.55 24.90 -2.74
N GLY A 233 -4.97 25.54 -3.77
CA GLY A 233 -4.22 26.78 -3.60
C GLY A 233 -5.07 27.98 -3.13
N ARG A 234 -6.35 28.03 -3.50
CA ARG A 234 -7.25 29.15 -3.15
C ARG A 234 -7.90 28.98 -1.78
N ASN A 235 -8.19 27.75 -1.36
CA ASN A 235 -8.81 27.47 -0.08
C ASN A 235 -7.75 27.31 1.02
N LYS A 236 -7.47 28.41 1.73
CA LYS A 236 -6.45 28.45 2.80
C LYS A 236 -6.67 27.43 3.92
N MET A 237 -7.92 27.05 4.21
CA MET A 237 -8.21 26.02 5.22
C MET A 237 -7.75 24.63 4.75
N VAL A 238 -8.03 24.28 3.49
CA VAL A 238 -7.60 23.02 2.88
C VAL A 238 -6.09 22.99 2.73
N LEU A 239 -5.49 24.08 2.25
CA LEU A 239 -4.04 24.19 2.13
C LEU A 239 -3.36 24.08 3.50
N GLY A 240 -3.89 24.75 4.53
CA GLY A 240 -3.38 24.67 5.89
C GLY A 240 -3.44 23.26 6.45
N ALA A 241 -4.54 22.54 6.24
CA ALA A 241 -4.69 21.15 6.66
C ALA A 241 -3.70 20.20 5.95
N ILE A 242 -3.56 20.30 4.62
CA ILE A 242 -2.62 19.48 3.84
C ILE A 242 -1.17 19.80 4.23
N THR A 243 -0.85 21.08 4.43
CA THR A 243 0.49 21.50 4.84
C THR A 243 0.81 20.96 6.23
N LEU A 244 -0.13 21.06 7.17
CA LEU A 244 0.05 20.52 8.53
C LEU A 244 0.26 19.01 8.51
N ASP A 245 -0.52 18.28 7.70
CA ASP A 245 -0.34 16.83 7.51
C ASP A 245 1.04 16.49 6.94
N LEU A 246 1.46 17.19 5.88
CA LEU A 246 2.77 17.00 5.27
C LEU A 246 3.92 17.31 6.26
N PHE A 247 3.78 18.36 7.07
CA PHE A 247 4.74 18.67 8.13
C PHE A 247 4.79 17.57 9.19
N ALA A 248 3.64 17.08 9.66
CA ALA A 248 3.60 16.00 10.66
C ALA A 248 4.28 14.73 10.13
N VAL A 249 3.99 14.33 8.89
CA VAL A 249 4.61 13.17 8.25
C VAL A 249 6.10 13.39 8.00
N PHE A 250 6.51 14.58 7.58
CA PHE A 250 7.92 14.93 7.37
C PHE A 250 8.73 14.85 8.67
N LEU A 251 8.16 15.33 9.78
CA LEU A 251 8.79 15.22 11.11
C LEU A 251 8.70 13.81 11.73
N ALA A 252 7.81 12.93 11.24
CA ALA A 252 7.66 11.55 11.72
C ALA A 252 8.79 10.59 11.24
N GLY A 253 9.87 11.11 10.64
CA GLY A 253 10.97 10.36 10.04
C GLY A 253 11.79 9.47 10.98
N ALA A 254 11.48 9.42 12.27
CA ALA A 254 12.15 8.55 13.25
C ALA A 254 12.13 7.06 12.86
N THR A 255 11.04 6.62 12.22
CA THR A 255 10.89 5.22 11.76
C THR A 255 11.85 4.86 10.62
N ALA A 256 12.28 5.84 9.80
CA ALA A 256 13.24 5.62 8.73
C ALA A 256 14.66 5.35 9.27
N LEU A 257 14.94 5.72 10.53
CA LEU A 257 16.24 5.51 11.17
C LEU A 257 16.33 4.17 11.90
N PHE A 258 15.27 3.35 11.93
CA PHE A 258 15.29 2.05 12.59
C PHE A 258 16.48 1.15 12.18
N PRO A 259 16.91 1.08 10.90
CA PRO A 259 18.12 0.35 10.52
C PRO A 259 19.39 0.85 11.22
N VAL A 260 19.54 2.18 11.36
CA VAL A 260 20.67 2.82 12.04
C VAL A 260 20.70 2.42 13.52
N TYR A 261 19.54 2.52 14.18
CA TYR A 261 19.41 2.14 15.58
C TYR A 261 19.66 0.65 15.79
N ALA A 262 19.10 -0.21 14.95
CA ALA A 262 19.23 -1.66 15.08
C ALA A 262 20.67 -2.15 14.84
N ARG A 263 21.38 -1.62 13.83
CA ARG A 263 22.74 -2.06 13.47
C ARG A 263 23.84 -1.38 14.27
N ASP A 264 23.89 -0.06 14.29
CA ASP A 264 25.07 0.68 14.79
C ASP A 264 24.91 1.15 16.24
N ILE A 265 23.69 1.36 16.75
CA ILE A 265 23.46 1.87 18.12
C ILE A 265 23.18 0.73 19.10
N LEU A 266 22.15 -0.08 18.84
CA LEU A 266 21.70 -1.15 19.72
C LEU A 266 22.37 -2.49 19.43
N GLN A 267 22.94 -2.66 18.23
CA GLN A 267 23.63 -3.88 17.79
C GLN A 267 22.78 -5.16 17.93
N VAL A 268 21.48 -5.04 17.64
CA VAL A 268 20.47 -6.10 17.80
C VAL A 268 20.12 -6.83 16.50
N GLY A 269 20.71 -6.42 15.37
CA GLY A 269 20.50 -7.04 14.06
C GLY A 269 19.05 -6.97 13.55
N GLU A 270 18.73 -7.84 12.60
CA GLU A 270 17.43 -7.90 11.93
C GLU A 270 16.25 -8.30 12.84
N THR A 271 16.48 -9.11 13.88
CA THR A 271 15.43 -9.47 14.84
C THR A 271 15.08 -8.29 15.74
N GLY A 272 16.07 -7.51 16.18
CA GLY A 272 15.81 -6.29 16.93
C GLY A 272 15.23 -5.19 16.05
N LEU A 273 15.62 -5.11 14.78
CA LEU A 273 14.95 -4.25 13.79
C LEU A 273 13.44 -4.56 13.74
N ALA A 274 13.08 -5.84 13.69
CA ALA A 274 11.69 -6.29 13.64
C ALA A 274 10.87 -5.86 14.88
N GLN A 275 11.52 -5.71 16.03
CA GLN A 275 10.88 -5.30 17.30
C GLN A 275 10.76 -3.77 17.44
N LEU A 276 11.66 -3.03 16.79
CA LEU A 276 11.62 -1.56 16.76
C LEU A 276 10.59 -1.03 15.75
N ALA A 277 10.33 -1.80 14.69
CA ALA A 277 9.43 -1.47 13.59
C ALA A 277 7.95 -1.66 13.93
#